data_AF-A0A954JQU7-F1
#
_entry.id   AF-A0A954JQU7-F1
#
_cell.length_a   1.000
_cell.length_b   1.000
_cell.length_c   1.000
_cell.angle_alpha   90.00
_cell.angle_beta   90.00
_cell.angle_gamma   90.00
#
_symmetry.space_group_name_H-M   'P 1'
#
loop_
_entity.id
_entity.type
_entity.pdbx_description
1 polymer ?
#
loop_
_entity_poly.entity_id
_entity_poly.type
_entity_poly.pdbx_seq_one_letter_code
_entity_poly.pdbx_strand_id
1 'polypeptide(L)'
;DNGGKAPTGDQAWTCFLSTANFKGPIAYYIPETWSKIGTLFQDSFLYGRGLDTRAGSMGGGAMEINTVPRLTAASKDGTVYSKIPKLEFPVDRKGKAVLVQDVTYYSRAALYDAFLAWRDGGEACDGAFDPKGAWRATLTTSTPGFDQGGHPIVGVDSVFQTQVFENNTWGLVWAKSPGHKLGQFPQYFRHEGEQRVAIPSKEVPKDTGLLQAEFELAQPGEAYTSPSQGAWTEPGPKLGPYQVVLGDGSKVTYSWFRFVDQPSFQQYAWSQEKRERLQSLVEKIHATWPIDRNYMPPPSTGDLVKLDPALFVTPPHGLEIGFVPIVTRQEVAPASRR
;
A
#
# COMPACT_ATOMS: atom_id res chain seq x y z
N ASP A 1 -0.74 34.52 16.85
CA ASP A 1 -2.04 34.01 17.29
C ASP A 1 -2.79 33.50 16.07
N ASN A 2 -2.52 32.25 15.66
CA ASN A 2 -3.11 31.69 14.43
C ASN A 2 -4.20 30.68 14.80
N GLY A 3 -5.23 31.13 15.52
CA GLY A 3 -6.50 30.40 15.71
C GLY A 3 -7.32 30.25 14.41
N GLY A 4 -6.66 30.29 13.25
CA GLY A 4 -7.26 30.24 11.93
C GLY A 4 -7.05 28.88 11.29
N LYS A 5 -8.11 28.36 10.68
CA LYS A 5 -8.08 27.15 9.85
C LYS A 5 -7.03 27.30 8.75
N ALA A 6 -6.14 26.31 8.61
CA ALA A 6 -5.13 26.32 7.56
C ALA A 6 -5.77 26.39 6.16
N PRO A 7 -5.19 27.17 5.23
CA PRO A 7 -5.68 27.23 3.86
C PRO A 7 -5.56 25.83 3.24
N THR A 8 -6.52 25.52 2.37
CA THR A 8 -6.50 24.29 1.58
C THR A 8 -6.12 24.64 0.16
N GLY A 9 -5.07 24.01 -0.36
CA GLY A 9 -4.61 24.16 -1.73
C GLY A 9 -5.51 23.42 -2.73
N ASP A 10 -5.14 23.49 -4.00
CA ASP A 10 -5.93 22.99 -5.12
C ASP A 10 -5.61 21.53 -5.51
N GLN A 11 -4.62 20.91 -4.86
CA GLN A 11 -4.17 19.56 -5.19
C GLN A 11 -4.97 18.50 -4.44
N ALA A 12 -5.41 17.49 -5.17
CA ALA A 12 -5.92 16.25 -4.62
C ALA A 12 -5.04 15.10 -5.11
N TRP A 13 -4.98 14.03 -4.33
CA TRP A 13 -4.18 12.86 -4.66
C TRP A 13 -5.09 11.67 -4.94
N THR A 14 -4.63 10.79 -5.82
CA THR A 14 -5.30 9.54 -6.16
C THR A 14 -4.25 8.46 -6.34
N CYS A 15 -4.63 7.21 -6.11
CA CYS A 15 -3.81 6.05 -6.41
C CYS A 15 -4.38 5.39 -7.66
N PHE A 16 -3.55 5.22 -8.70
CA PHE A 16 -3.88 4.38 -9.84
C PHE A 16 -3.30 2.99 -9.64
N LEU A 17 -4.12 1.97 -9.93
CA LEU A 17 -3.63 0.60 -10.09
C LEU A 17 -3.64 0.22 -11.56
N SER A 18 -2.67 -0.61 -11.96
CA SER A 18 -2.66 -1.32 -13.24
C SER A 18 -2.37 -2.78 -12.98
N THR A 19 -3.40 -3.59 -13.13
CA THR A 19 -3.40 -5.04 -12.93
C THR A 19 -3.99 -5.71 -14.18
N ALA A 20 -3.86 -7.03 -14.27
CA ALA A 20 -4.37 -7.77 -15.43
C ALA A 20 -5.90 -7.67 -15.57
N ASN A 21 -6.64 -7.48 -14.46
CA ASN A 21 -8.11 -7.42 -14.45
C ASN A 21 -8.70 -6.09 -13.93
N PHE A 22 -7.87 -5.08 -13.64
CA PHE A 22 -8.32 -3.73 -13.29
C PHE A 22 -7.23 -2.69 -13.59
N LYS A 23 -7.64 -1.57 -14.17
CA LYS A 23 -6.78 -0.41 -14.44
C LYS A 23 -7.57 0.86 -14.16
N GLY A 24 -7.03 1.77 -13.38
CA GLY A 24 -7.69 3.04 -13.07
C GLY A 24 -7.48 3.52 -11.62
N PRO A 25 -8.15 4.61 -11.23
CA PRO A 25 -8.05 5.17 -9.88
C PRO A 25 -8.81 4.30 -8.86
N ILE A 26 -8.23 4.13 -7.66
CA ILE A 26 -8.83 3.35 -6.56
C ILE A 26 -9.02 4.13 -5.26
N ALA A 27 -8.48 5.36 -5.19
CA ALA A 27 -8.53 6.18 -3.99
C ALA A 27 -8.65 7.66 -4.35
N TYR A 28 -9.24 8.44 -3.46
CA TYR A 28 -9.29 9.88 -3.57
C TYR A 28 -9.01 10.50 -2.20
N TYR A 29 -7.97 11.32 -2.13
CA TYR A 29 -7.61 12.06 -0.92
C TYR A 29 -8.21 13.46 -1.00
N ILE A 30 -9.17 13.74 -0.11
CA ILE A 30 -9.81 15.04 0.01
C ILE A 30 -8.73 16.07 0.44
N PRO A 31 -8.51 17.18 -0.29
CA PRO A 31 -7.45 18.15 -0.01
C PRO A 31 -7.44 18.64 1.44
N GLU A 32 -8.62 18.85 2.03
CA GLU A 32 -8.80 19.26 3.42
C GLU A 32 -8.22 18.26 4.43
N THR A 33 -7.94 17.01 4.06
CA THR A 33 -7.23 16.04 4.91
C THR A 33 -5.83 16.54 5.24
N TRP A 34 -5.15 17.16 4.28
CA TRP A 34 -3.78 17.66 4.44
C TRP A 34 -3.73 18.98 5.20
N SER A 35 -4.58 19.94 4.84
CA SER A 35 -4.64 21.24 5.53
C SER A 35 -5.13 21.10 6.98
N LYS A 36 -5.99 20.11 7.28
CA LYS A 36 -6.44 19.82 8.64
C LYS A 36 -5.29 19.53 9.59
N ILE A 37 -4.19 18.92 9.13
CA ILE A 37 -2.98 18.68 9.94
C ILE A 37 -2.44 20.00 10.51
N GLY A 38 -2.24 21.02 9.66
CA GLY A 38 -1.76 22.33 10.10
C GLY A 38 -2.71 23.06 11.06
N THR A 39 -4.02 22.76 10.97
CA THR A 39 -5.03 23.31 11.89
C THR A 39 -5.01 22.61 13.25
N LEU A 40 -4.91 21.28 13.27
CA LEU A 40 -5.00 20.47 14.49
C LEU A 40 -3.75 20.57 15.36
N PHE A 41 -2.57 20.50 14.75
CA PHE A 41 -1.30 20.52 15.49
C PHE A 41 -0.83 21.94 15.83
N GLN A 42 -1.49 22.98 15.30
CA GLN A 42 -1.19 24.40 15.57
C GLN A 42 0.30 24.78 15.38
N ASP A 43 0.97 24.07 14.47
CA ASP A 43 2.37 24.32 14.14
C ASP A 43 2.47 25.20 12.88
N SER A 44 3.12 26.36 13.02
CA SER A 44 3.33 27.31 11.93
C SER A 44 4.16 26.73 10.79
N PHE A 45 5.04 25.75 11.08
CA PHE A 45 5.79 25.04 10.05
C PHE A 45 4.87 24.24 9.12
N LEU A 46 3.78 23.68 9.64
CA LEU A 46 2.87 22.83 8.86
C LEU A 46 1.87 23.65 8.01
N TYR A 47 1.70 24.93 8.30
CA TYR A 47 0.71 25.80 7.67
C TYR A 47 1.01 25.99 6.17
N GLY A 48 0.09 25.56 5.29
CA GLY A 48 0.26 25.63 3.83
C GLY A 48 1.34 24.70 3.26
N ARG A 49 1.76 23.67 4.01
CA ARG A 49 2.81 22.73 3.59
C ARG A 49 2.32 21.31 3.31
N GLY A 50 1.02 21.08 3.39
CA GLY A 50 0.41 19.79 3.07
C GLY A 50 0.53 19.44 1.59
N LEU A 51 0.20 18.18 1.28
CA LEU A 51 0.20 17.68 -0.09
C LEU A 51 -0.95 18.27 -0.93
N ASP A 52 -1.89 18.97 -0.31
CA ASP A 52 -2.88 19.80 -1.01
C ASP A 52 -2.27 21.03 -1.70
N THR A 53 -1.05 21.42 -1.31
CA THR A 53 -0.38 22.63 -1.83
C THR A 53 0.98 22.31 -2.47
N ARG A 54 1.74 21.37 -1.90
CA ARG A 54 3.12 21.10 -2.34
C ARG A 54 3.20 19.84 -3.19
N ALA A 55 3.99 19.93 -4.27
CA ALA A 55 4.37 18.76 -5.04
C ALA A 55 5.06 17.72 -4.16
N GLY A 56 4.77 16.44 -4.42
CA GLY A 56 5.45 15.33 -3.78
C GLY A 56 6.95 15.36 -4.11
N SER A 57 7.78 15.42 -3.06
CA SER A 57 9.23 15.29 -3.18
C SER A 57 9.60 13.87 -2.77
N MET A 58 9.99 13.04 -3.73
CA MET A 58 10.36 11.66 -3.50
C MET A 58 11.87 11.50 -3.66
N GLY A 59 12.52 10.93 -2.65
CA GLY A 59 13.93 10.56 -2.71
C GLY A 59 14.09 9.16 -3.29
N GLY A 60 14.27 8.16 -2.41
CA GLY A 60 14.38 6.76 -2.78
C GLY A 60 13.15 5.93 -2.38
N GLY A 61 13.06 4.73 -2.94
CA GLY A 61 12.20 3.68 -2.41
C GLY A 61 12.84 3.00 -1.19
N ALA A 62 12.02 2.40 -0.34
CA ALA A 62 12.49 1.56 0.75
C ALA A 62 11.77 0.21 0.69
N MET A 63 12.49 -0.84 1.04
CA MET A 63 11.88 -2.11 1.44
C MET A 63 11.92 -2.16 2.96
N GLU A 64 10.75 -2.12 3.60
CA GLU A 64 10.62 -2.17 5.05
C GLU A 64 10.06 -3.53 5.49
N ILE A 65 10.85 -4.25 6.29
CA ILE A 65 10.39 -5.36 7.11
C ILE A 65 10.66 -4.96 8.54
N ASN A 66 9.60 -4.63 9.28
CA ASN A 66 9.69 -4.07 10.62
C ASN A 66 8.81 -4.86 11.59
N THR A 67 9.09 -4.77 12.89
CA THR A 67 8.33 -5.44 13.96
C THR A 67 8.22 -6.95 13.76
N VAL A 68 9.35 -7.59 13.44
CA VAL A 68 9.43 -9.05 13.29
C VAL A 68 9.47 -9.71 14.68
N PRO A 69 8.54 -10.64 15.01
CA PRO A 69 8.59 -11.31 16.30
C PRO A 69 9.85 -12.15 16.43
N ARG A 70 10.32 -12.34 17.66
CA ARG A 70 11.57 -13.05 17.95
C ARG A 70 11.40 -13.94 19.17
N LEU A 71 11.90 -15.17 19.06
CA LEU A 71 12.11 -16.06 20.19
C LEU A 71 13.58 -16.01 20.60
N THR A 72 13.87 -16.01 21.90
CA THR A 72 15.22 -15.96 22.46
C THR A 72 15.39 -17.09 23.49
N ALA A 73 16.52 -17.78 23.47
CA ALA A 73 16.85 -18.82 24.44
C ALA A 73 18.36 -18.87 24.69
N ALA A 74 18.75 -19.21 25.92
CA ALA A 74 20.14 -19.48 26.28
C ALA A 74 20.45 -20.97 26.16
N SER A 75 21.64 -21.29 25.67
CA SER A 75 22.23 -22.63 25.71
C SER A 75 22.86 -22.90 27.10
N LYS A 76 23.20 -24.15 27.40
CA LYS A 76 23.82 -24.58 28.68
C LYS A 76 25.14 -23.86 28.99
N ASP A 77 25.86 -23.39 27.98
CA ASP A 77 27.09 -22.61 28.10
C ASP A 77 26.84 -21.12 28.41
N GLY A 78 25.57 -20.70 28.51
CA GLY A 78 25.17 -19.32 28.73
C GLY A 78 25.08 -18.47 27.46
N THR A 79 25.47 -19.01 26.29
CA THR A 79 25.38 -18.31 25.01
C THR A 79 23.92 -18.12 24.62
N VAL A 80 23.52 -16.90 24.28
CA VAL A 80 22.15 -16.58 23.89
C VAL A 80 21.98 -16.68 22.37
N TYR A 81 20.85 -17.24 21.96
CA TYR A 81 20.45 -17.39 20.57
C TYR A 81 19.06 -16.81 20.36
N SER A 82 18.77 -16.36 19.14
CA SER A 82 17.42 -15.99 18.74
C SER A 82 16.99 -16.59 17.41
N LYS A 83 15.67 -16.71 17.26
CA LYS A 83 14.98 -17.16 16.05
C LYS A 83 13.95 -16.11 15.64
N ILE A 84 13.82 -15.87 14.34
CA ILE A 84 12.72 -15.09 13.74
C ILE A 84 11.83 -15.98 12.85
N PRO A 85 10.62 -15.54 12.45
CA PRO A 85 9.85 -16.22 11.41
C PRO A 85 10.67 -16.35 10.14
N LYS A 86 10.41 -17.41 9.39
CA LYS A 86 11.05 -17.65 8.12
C LYS A 86 10.58 -16.59 7.11
N LEU A 87 11.52 -15.85 6.52
CA LEU A 87 11.25 -14.87 5.47
C LEU A 87 11.75 -15.43 4.13
N GLU A 88 10.83 -15.59 3.18
CA GLU A 88 11.12 -16.16 1.86
C GLU A 88 10.87 -15.16 0.73
N PHE A 89 11.74 -15.20 -0.27
CA PHE A 89 11.74 -14.31 -1.42
C PHE A 89 11.64 -15.14 -2.71
N PRO A 90 10.85 -14.69 -3.70
CA PRO A 90 10.78 -15.35 -4.99
C PRO A 90 12.09 -15.12 -5.74
N VAL A 91 12.87 -16.18 -5.92
CA VAL A 91 14.17 -16.15 -6.61
C VAL A 91 14.14 -17.01 -7.87
N ASP A 92 14.78 -16.52 -8.93
CA ASP A 92 15.01 -17.31 -10.13
C ASP A 92 16.11 -18.37 -9.92
N ARG A 93 16.40 -19.15 -10.97
CA ARG A 93 17.46 -20.19 -10.94
C ARG A 93 18.87 -19.63 -10.72
N LYS A 94 19.07 -18.33 -10.93
CA LYS A 94 20.32 -17.60 -10.72
C LYS A 94 20.37 -16.92 -9.34
N GLY A 95 19.34 -17.09 -8.50
CA GLY A 95 19.26 -16.46 -7.18
C GLY A 95 18.83 -14.99 -7.22
N LYS A 96 18.28 -14.50 -8.34
CA LYS A 96 17.81 -13.11 -8.44
C LYS A 96 16.35 -12.99 -8.01
N ALA A 97 16.05 -12.03 -7.15
CA ALA A 97 14.70 -11.57 -6.86
C ALA A 97 14.53 -10.15 -7.41
N VAL A 98 13.70 -9.97 -8.44
CA VAL A 98 13.36 -8.65 -8.98
C VAL A 98 12.25 -8.05 -8.11
N LEU A 99 12.46 -6.85 -7.59
CA LEU A 99 11.54 -6.23 -6.62
C LEU A 99 10.94 -4.91 -7.12
N VAL A 100 11.71 -4.10 -7.85
CA VAL A 100 11.28 -2.80 -8.34
C VAL A 100 11.74 -2.60 -9.77
N GLN A 101 10.84 -2.17 -10.65
CA GLN A 101 11.13 -1.84 -12.04
C GLN A 101 10.32 -0.62 -12.48
N ASP A 102 10.69 -0.04 -13.62
CA ASP A 102 9.92 1.00 -14.30
C ASP A 102 9.60 2.25 -13.46
N VAL A 103 10.44 2.59 -12.46
CA VAL A 103 10.22 3.76 -11.59
C VAL A 103 10.16 5.03 -12.43
N THR A 104 8.95 5.58 -12.52
CA THR A 104 8.63 6.72 -13.38
C THR A 104 7.95 7.78 -12.53
N TYR A 105 8.49 9.00 -12.59
CA TYR A 105 7.90 10.16 -11.96
C TYR A 105 7.08 10.93 -12.97
N TYR A 106 5.94 11.44 -12.54
CA TYR A 106 5.01 12.16 -13.39
C TYR A 106 4.88 13.61 -12.91
N SER A 107 5.11 14.55 -13.82
CA SER A 107 4.81 15.96 -13.60
C SER A 107 3.32 16.24 -13.84
N ARG A 108 2.88 17.47 -13.54
CA ARG A 108 1.49 17.90 -13.81
C ARG A 108 1.08 17.75 -15.28
N ALA A 109 2.03 17.93 -16.20
CA ALA A 109 1.81 17.77 -17.63
C ALA A 109 1.42 16.33 -18.03
N ALA A 110 1.70 15.33 -17.20
CA ALA A 110 1.35 13.95 -17.50
C ALA A 110 -0.16 13.69 -17.40
N LEU A 111 -0.89 14.37 -16.51
CA LEU A 111 -2.33 14.12 -16.33
C LEU A 111 -3.05 15.31 -15.71
N TYR A 112 -2.48 15.91 -14.66
CA TYR A 112 -3.15 16.91 -13.85
C TYR A 112 -3.67 18.09 -14.66
N ASP A 113 -2.87 18.67 -15.56
CA ASP A 113 -3.26 19.89 -16.26
C ASP A 113 -4.41 19.63 -17.25
N ALA A 114 -4.39 18.48 -17.95
CA ALA A 114 -5.49 18.05 -18.82
C ALA A 114 -6.77 17.71 -18.02
N PHE A 115 -6.61 17.01 -16.90
CA PHE A 115 -7.72 16.69 -16.00
C PHE A 115 -8.36 17.96 -15.40
N LEU A 116 -7.55 18.93 -15.01
CA LEU A 116 -7.99 20.22 -14.50
C LEU A 116 -8.78 21.00 -15.57
N ALA A 117 -8.24 21.09 -16.79
CA ALA A 117 -8.94 21.74 -17.90
C ALA A 117 -10.29 21.07 -18.17
N TRP A 118 -10.36 19.74 -18.17
CA TRP A 118 -11.61 19.00 -18.35
C TRP A 118 -12.62 19.25 -17.24
N ARG A 119 -12.16 19.24 -15.98
CA ARG A 119 -12.98 19.56 -14.81
C ARG A 119 -13.62 20.94 -14.95
N ASP A 120 -12.86 21.90 -15.47
CA ASP A 120 -13.28 23.30 -15.60
C ASP A 120 -14.04 23.58 -16.92
N GLY A 121 -14.43 22.53 -17.66
CA GLY A 121 -15.31 22.60 -18.83
C GLY A 121 -14.61 22.53 -20.19
N GLY A 122 -13.30 22.27 -20.20
CA GLY A 122 -12.51 22.05 -21.41
C GLY A 122 -12.69 20.66 -22.03
N GLU A 123 -11.74 20.31 -22.91
CA GLU A 123 -11.74 19.03 -23.64
C GLU A 123 -11.72 17.81 -22.69
N ALA A 124 -12.25 16.69 -23.19
CA ALA A 124 -12.31 15.45 -22.42
C ALA A 124 -10.91 14.90 -22.12
N CYS A 125 -10.62 14.67 -20.84
CA CYS A 125 -9.42 13.94 -20.41
C CYS A 125 -9.74 12.45 -20.37
N ASP A 126 -9.00 11.64 -21.13
CA ASP A 126 -9.18 10.18 -21.19
C ASP A 126 -8.51 9.41 -20.03
N GLY A 127 -7.74 10.14 -19.20
CA GLY A 127 -7.02 9.64 -18.04
C GLY A 127 -5.64 9.05 -18.34
N ALA A 128 -5.24 8.97 -19.60
CA ALA A 128 -3.95 8.40 -19.96
C ALA A 128 -2.81 9.34 -19.56
N PHE A 129 -1.76 8.79 -18.98
CA PHE A 129 -0.59 9.55 -18.56
C PHE A 129 0.26 9.90 -19.78
N ASP A 130 0.37 11.19 -20.10
CA ASP A 130 1.17 11.68 -21.22
C ASP A 130 2.67 11.43 -20.94
N PRO A 131 3.37 10.67 -21.79
CA PRO A 131 4.80 10.40 -21.63
C PRO A 131 5.67 11.66 -21.68
N LYS A 132 5.21 12.78 -22.25
CA LYS A 132 5.92 14.07 -22.21
C LYS A 132 6.08 14.60 -20.79
N GLY A 133 5.13 14.28 -19.91
CA GLY A 133 5.18 14.63 -18.49
C GLY A 133 5.89 13.60 -17.62
N ALA A 134 6.46 12.54 -18.20
CA ALA A 134 7.04 11.42 -17.49
C ALA A 134 8.58 11.46 -17.50
N TRP A 135 9.19 11.14 -16.36
CA TRP A 135 10.63 10.99 -16.22
C TRP A 135 10.96 9.64 -15.58
N ARG A 136 11.65 8.77 -16.33
CA ARG A 136 12.11 7.48 -15.83
C ARG A 136 13.40 7.64 -15.05
N ALA A 137 13.40 7.17 -13.81
CA ALA A 137 14.52 7.34 -12.91
C ALA A 137 15.63 6.32 -13.18
N THR A 138 16.88 6.76 -13.06
CA THR A 138 18.03 5.85 -12.97
C THR A 138 18.13 5.34 -11.54
N LEU A 139 18.01 4.02 -11.35
CA LEU A 139 18.05 3.42 -10.03
C LEU A 139 19.49 3.32 -9.53
N THR A 140 19.64 3.52 -8.23
CA THR A 140 20.85 3.21 -7.47
C THR A 140 20.46 2.37 -6.27
N THR A 141 21.45 1.77 -5.60
CA THR A 141 21.16 0.98 -4.40
C THR A 141 22.26 1.09 -3.36
N SER A 142 21.84 0.99 -2.11
CA SER A 142 22.67 0.69 -0.96
C SER A 142 22.05 -0.49 -0.20
N THR A 143 22.90 -1.28 0.46
CA THR A 143 22.42 -2.34 1.36
C THR A 143 21.81 -1.68 2.60
N PRO A 144 20.57 -2.05 3.00
CA PRO A 144 19.96 -1.53 4.22
C PRO A 144 20.68 -2.03 5.47
N GLY A 145 20.53 -1.30 6.58
CA GLY A 145 20.93 -1.79 7.89
C GLY A 145 19.99 -2.90 8.38
N PHE A 146 20.52 -3.83 9.16
CA PHE A 146 19.75 -4.89 9.81
C PHE A 146 19.92 -4.80 11.31
N ASP A 147 18.81 -4.76 12.05
CA ASP A 147 18.79 -4.62 13.51
C ASP A 147 17.89 -5.69 14.14
N GLN A 148 18.28 -6.15 15.33
CA GLN A 148 17.45 -7.03 16.12
C GLN A 148 17.41 -6.62 17.60
N GLY A 149 16.60 -5.62 17.89
CA GLY A 149 16.36 -5.13 19.24
C GLY A 149 17.44 -4.16 19.71
N GLY A 150 17.85 -3.23 18.84
CA GLY A 150 18.88 -2.23 19.08
C GLY A 150 20.31 -2.72 18.85
N HIS A 151 20.48 -3.96 18.37
CA HIS A 151 21.76 -4.56 18.08
C HIS A 151 21.89 -4.93 16.59
N PRO A 152 22.96 -4.52 15.91
CA PRO A 152 23.17 -4.83 14.50
C PRO A 152 23.25 -6.33 14.24
N ILE A 153 22.57 -6.77 13.18
CA ILE A 153 22.73 -8.11 12.63
C ILE A 153 23.91 -8.10 11.66
N VAL A 154 24.82 -9.07 11.81
CA VAL A 154 25.99 -9.25 10.94
C VAL A 154 25.96 -10.59 10.22
N GLY A 155 26.63 -10.68 9.06
CA GLY A 155 26.71 -11.88 8.22
C GLY A 155 25.62 -12.01 7.16
N VAL A 156 24.67 -11.07 7.09
CA VAL A 156 23.58 -11.06 6.07
C VAL A 156 24.11 -10.77 4.67
N ASP A 157 25.16 -9.96 4.57
CA ASP A 157 25.89 -9.61 3.36
C ASP A 157 26.49 -10.83 2.63
N SER A 158 26.76 -11.91 3.37
CA SER A 158 27.18 -13.21 2.81
C SER A 158 26.02 -14.04 2.23
N VAL A 159 24.78 -13.62 2.45
CA VAL A 159 23.56 -14.33 2.05
C VAL A 159 22.94 -13.69 0.81
N PHE A 160 22.84 -12.37 0.78
CA PHE A 160 22.43 -11.64 -0.42
C PHE A 160 23.00 -10.23 -0.47
N GLN A 161 22.99 -9.65 -1.66
CA GLN A 161 23.33 -8.25 -1.90
C GLN A 161 22.21 -7.57 -2.69
N THR A 162 22.07 -6.25 -2.52
CA THR A 162 21.20 -5.46 -3.38
C THR A 162 21.91 -5.19 -4.71
N GLN A 163 21.15 -5.17 -5.81
CA GLN A 163 21.70 -4.88 -7.13
C GLN A 163 20.68 -4.11 -7.98
N VAL A 164 21.19 -3.13 -8.75
CA VAL A 164 20.51 -2.61 -9.93
C VAL A 164 21.02 -3.41 -11.14
N PHE A 165 20.12 -4.09 -11.84
CA PHE A 165 20.42 -4.91 -13.01
C PHE A 165 20.58 -4.06 -14.28
N GLU A 166 21.10 -4.67 -15.35
CA GLU A 166 21.40 -3.99 -16.63
C GLU A 166 20.20 -3.24 -17.23
N ASN A 167 18.98 -3.74 -17.03
CA ASN A 167 17.75 -3.13 -17.50
C ASN A 167 17.16 -2.08 -16.54
N ASN A 168 17.96 -1.54 -15.60
CA ASN A 168 17.53 -0.55 -14.60
C ASN A 168 16.38 -1.03 -13.70
N THR A 169 16.38 -2.34 -13.38
CA THR A 169 15.50 -2.93 -12.36
C THR A 169 16.30 -3.20 -11.10
N TRP A 170 15.68 -3.00 -9.94
CA TRP A 170 16.31 -3.21 -8.64
C TRP A 170 15.80 -4.49 -7.97
N GLY A 171 16.71 -5.18 -7.28
CA GLY A 171 16.39 -6.41 -6.59
C GLY A 171 17.51 -6.92 -5.70
N LEU A 172 17.38 -8.19 -5.32
CA LEU A 172 18.34 -8.91 -4.48
C LEU A 172 19.00 -10.03 -5.27
N VAL A 173 20.29 -10.25 -5.03
CA VAL A 173 21.04 -11.42 -5.54
C VAL A 173 21.47 -12.28 -4.37
N TRP A 174 20.88 -13.46 -4.30
CA TRP A 174 21.12 -14.44 -3.25
C TRP A 174 22.32 -15.32 -3.60
N ALA A 175 23.26 -15.40 -2.67
CA ALA A 175 24.45 -16.22 -2.80
C ALA A 175 24.13 -17.70 -2.55
N LYS A 176 24.84 -18.59 -3.28
CA LYS A 176 24.85 -20.02 -2.97
C LYS A 176 25.81 -20.25 -1.80
N SER A 177 25.33 -20.06 -0.58
CA SER A 177 26.13 -20.19 0.64
C SER A 177 25.82 -21.51 1.36
N PRO A 178 26.84 -22.29 1.80
CA PRO A 178 26.61 -23.54 2.52
C PRO A 178 25.70 -23.34 3.74
N GLY A 179 24.62 -24.12 3.83
CA GLY A 179 23.64 -24.02 4.92
C GLY A 179 22.55 -22.97 4.72
N HIS A 180 22.54 -22.23 3.61
CA HIS A 180 21.51 -21.28 3.26
C HIS A 180 20.81 -21.68 1.95
N LYS A 181 19.49 -21.62 1.92
CA LYS A 181 18.71 -21.83 0.71
C LYS A 181 18.50 -20.49 0.01
N LEU A 182 18.57 -20.47 -1.32
CA LEU A 182 18.30 -19.27 -2.12
C LEU A 182 16.93 -18.71 -1.78
N GLY A 183 16.86 -17.38 -1.62
CA GLY A 183 15.64 -16.67 -1.28
C GLY A 183 15.24 -16.77 0.20
N GLN A 184 16.09 -17.28 1.10
CA GLN A 184 15.77 -17.37 2.53
C GLN A 184 16.65 -16.46 3.38
N PHE A 185 16.03 -15.46 4.02
CA PHE A 185 16.72 -14.61 4.98
C PHE A 185 17.20 -15.45 6.19
N PRO A 186 18.34 -15.11 6.83
CA PRO A 186 18.80 -15.81 8.03
C PRO A 186 17.73 -15.88 9.12
N GLN A 187 17.48 -17.09 9.61
CA GLN A 187 16.43 -17.31 10.61
C GLN A 187 16.98 -17.30 12.05
N TYR A 188 18.26 -17.65 12.22
CA TYR A 188 18.88 -17.88 13.52
C TYR A 188 20.07 -16.97 13.74
N PHE A 189 20.21 -16.47 14.96
CA PHE A 189 21.26 -15.52 15.33
C PHE A 189 21.90 -15.90 16.66
N ARG A 190 23.23 -15.97 16.70
CA ARG A 190 24.00 -16.05 17.94
C ARG A 190 24.27 -14.65 18.47
N HIS A 191 24.11 -14.43 19.77
CA HIS A 191 24.34 -13.13 20.39
C HIS A 191 25.81 -13.05 20.81
N GLU A 192 26.55 -12.10 20.24
CA GLU A 192 27.96 -11.87 20.52
C GLU A 192 28.18 -10.41 20.91
N GLY A 193 28.20 -10.14 22.22
CA GLY A 193 28.20 -8.78 22.74
C GLY A 193 27.05 -7.96 22.14
N GLU A 194 27.42 -6.86 21.48
CA GLU A 194 26.48 -5.94 20.84
C GLU A 194 26.01 -6.38 19.45
N GLN A 195 26.43 -7.55 18.96
CA GLN A 195 26.08 -8.04 17.63
C GLN A 195 25.16 -9.25 17.66
N ARG A 196 24.44 -9.45 16.56
CA ARG A 196 23.62 -10.64 16.30
C ARG A 196 24.14 -11.31 15.04
N VAL A 197 24.92 -12.37 15.22
CA VAL A 197 25.61 -13.06 14.13
C VAL A 197 24.66 -14.07 13.48
N ALA A 198 24.37 -13.89 12.19
CA ALA A 198 23.59 -14.85 11.41
C ALA A 198 24.29 -16.21 11.36
N ILE A 199 23.58 -17.28 11.74
CA ILE A 199 24.12 -18.65 11.76
C ILE A 199 23.17 -19.64 11.06
N PRO A 200 23.69 -20.74 10.48
CA PRO A 200 22.85 -21.81 9.96
C PRO A 200 22.20 -22.61 11.09
N SER A 201 21.07 -23.25 10.81
CA SER A 201 20.31 -24.04 11.81
C SER A 201 21.13 -25.15 12.48
N LYS A 202 22.12 -25.71 11.78
CA LYS A 202 23.03 -26.75 12.30
C LYS A 202 23.93 -26.26 13.46
N GLU A 203 24.11 -24.95 13.62
CA GLU A 203 24.93 -24.34 14.67
C GLU A 203 24.10 -23.90 15.88
N VAL A 204 22.77 -24.06 15.83
CA VAL A 204 21.89 -23.76 16.96
C VAL A 204 21.92 -24.93 17.95
N PRO A 205 22.31 -24.72 19.21
CA PRO A 205 22.35 -25.80 20.19
C PRO A 205 20.96 -26.38 20.45
N LYS A 206 20.83 -27.71 20.44
CA LYS A 206 19.53 -28.41 20.56
C LYS A 206 18.82 -28.11 21.88
N ASP A 207 19.59 -27.86 22.93
CA ASP A 207 19.11 -27.51 24.27
C ASP A 207 18.47 -26.13 24.37
N THR A 208 18.65 -25.25 23.36
CA THR A 208 17.90 -23.99 23.27
C THR A 208 16.41 -24.19 22.96
N GLY A 209 16.03 -25.33 22.38
CA GLY A 209 14.67 -25.60 21.90
C GLY A 209 14.22 -24.75 20.69
N LEU A 210 15.04 -23.82 20.20
CA LEU A 210 14.65 -22.89 19.12
C LEU A 210 14.38 -23.60 17.78
N LEU A 211 15.02 -24.75 17.54
CA LEU A 211 14.79 -25.51 16.32
C LEU A 211 13.34 -26.01 16.23
N GLN A 212 12.73 -26.37 17.35
CA GLN A 212 11.36 -26.88 17.46
C GLN A 212 10.32 -25.79 17.75
N ALA A 213 10.74 -24.63 18.27
CA ALA A 213 9.82 -23.57 18.64
C ALA A 213 9.12 -22.96 17.41
N GLU A 214 7.81 -22.75 17.48
CA GLU A 214 7.01 -22.17 16.40
C GLU A 214 6.47 -20.80 16.81
N PHE A 215 6.19 -19.96 15.82
CA PHE A 215 5.50 -18.69 16.05
C PHE A 215 4.00 -18.95 15.98
N GLU A 216 3.26 -18.44 16.95
CA GLU A 216 1.81 -18.55 16.96
C GLU A 216 1.22 -17.81 15.76
N LEU A 217 0.24 -18.44 15.10
CA LEU A 217 -0.52 -17.81 14.05
C LEU A 217 -1.47 -16.77 14.65
N ALA A 218 -1.57 -15.62 14.00
CA ALA A 218 -2.58 -14.63 14.33
C ALA A 218 -3.98 -15.25 14.23
N GLN A 219 -4.79 -15.05 15.27
CA GLN A 219 -6.20 -15.38 15.21
C GLN A 219 -6.97 -14.24 14.54
N PRO A 220 -8.09 -14.53 13.87
CA PRO A 220 -8.94 -13.48 13.36
C PRO A 220 -9.35 -12.51 14.47
N GLY A 221 -9.21 -11.21 14.20
CA GLY A 221 -9.63 -10.16 15.11
C GLY A 221 -11.15 -10.01 15.17
N GLU A 222 -11.60 -9.06 16.01
CA GLU A 222 -12.99 -8.64 16.02
C GLU A 222 -13.42 -8.09 14.65
N ALA A 223 -14.71 -8.23 14.34
CA ALA A 223 -15.26 -7.71 13.10
C ALA A 223 -15.12 -6.18 13.06
N TYR A 224 -14.49 -5.66 12.00
CA TYR A 224 -14.57 -4.24 11.72
C TYR A 224 -16.02 -3.87 11.40
N THR A 225 -16.56 -2.86 12.07
CA THR A 225 -17.93 -2.36 11.83
C THR A 225 -17.92 -0.84 11.83
N SER A 226 -18.49 -0.23 10.79
CA SER A 226 -18.66 1.21 10.71
C SER A 226 -19.71 1.72 11.70
N PRO A 227 -19.63 2.99 12.15
CA PRO A 227 -20.66 3.60 12.98
C PRO A 227 -22.08 3.47 12.40
N SER A 228 -23.06 3.26 13.26
CA SER A 228 -24.48 3.09 12.90
C SER A 228 -25.29 4.40 12.92
N GLN A 229 -24.61 5.55 12.97
CA GLN A 229 -25.24 6.87 13.11
C GLN A 229 -24.40 7.97 12.43
N GLY A 230 -25.01 9.16 12.30
CA GLY A 230 -24.35 10.35 11.78
C GLY A 230 -23.99 10.20 10.31
N ALA A 231 -22.73 10.45 9.97
CA ALA A 231 -22.26 10.49 8.58
C ALA A 231 -22.39 9.18 7.79
N TRP A 232 -22.72 8.08 8.47
CA TRP A 232 -22.97 6.77 7.87
C TRP A 232 -24.44 6.53 7.54
N THR A 233 -25.35 7.35 8.07
CA THR A 233 -26.80 7.17 7.94
C THR A 233 -27.51 8.38 7.34
N GLU A 234 -26.94 9.60 7.42
CA GLU A 234 -27.60 10.82 6.97
C GLU A 234 -26.64 11.87 6.37
N PRO A 235 -26.62 12.07 5.02
CA PRO A 235 -27.16 11.16 4.01
C PRO A 235 -26.51 9.78 4.13
N GLY A 236 -27.32 8.73 4.04
CA GLY A 236 -26.88 7.35 4.18
C GLY A 236 -26.66 6.65 2.83
N PRO A 237 -26.48 5.32 2.85
CA PRO A 237 -26.38 4.55 1.62
C PRO A 237 -27.66 4.68 0.79
N LYS A 238 -27.50 4.73 -0.53
CA LYS A 238 -28.61 4.69 -1.47
C LYS A 238 -29.22 3.30 -1.57
N LEU A 239 -28.39 2.25 -1.50
CA LEU A 239 -28.82 0.85 -1.64
C LEU A 239 -27.86 -0.11 -0.94
N GLY A 240 -28.40 -1.21 -0.40
CA GLY A 240 -27.67 -2.22 0.36
C GLY A 240 -28.33 -2.52 1.72
N PRO A 241 -27.68 -3.28 2.60
CA PRO A 241 -26.34 -3.85 2.43
C PRO A 241 -26.31 -5.06 1.49
N TYR A 242 -25.13 -5.29 0.91
CA TYR A 242 -24.75 -6.45 0.12
C TYR A 242 -23.59 -7.19 0.81
N GLN A 243 -23.35 -8.45 0.44
CA GLN A 243 -22.28 -9.25 1.00
C GLN A 243 -21.48 -9.98 -0.09
N VAL A 244 -20.19 -10.14 0.15
CA VAL A 244 -19.27 -10.95 -0.67
C VAL A 244 -18.26 -11.65 0.22
N VAL A 245 -17.80 -12.84 -0.18
CA VAL A 245 -16.68 -13.55 0.47
C VAL A 245 -15.45 -13.40 -0.41
N LEU A 246 -14.36 -12.91 0.17
CA LEU A 246 -13.07 -12.72 -0.49
C LEU A 246 -12.22 -14.00 -0.42
N GLY A 247 -11.20 -14.07 -1.28
CA GLY A 247 -10.27 -15.19 -1.38
C GLY A 247 -9.39 -15.40 -0.14
N ASP A 248 -9.30 -14.40 0.74
CA ASP A 248 -8.66 -14.53 2.05
C ASP A 248 -9.57 -15.16 3.13
N GLY A 249 -10.82 -15.49 2.78
CA GLY A 249 -11.80 -16.05 3.70
C GLY A 249 -12.54 -15.01 4.55
N SER A 250 -12.36 -13.71 4.30
CA SER A 250 -13.18 -12.67 4.92
C SER A 250 -14.51 -12.50 4.19
N LYS A 251 -15.57 -12.21 4.96
CA LYS A 251 -16.87 -11.76 4.45
C LYS A 251 -16.98 -10.26 4.65
N VAL A 252 -17.18 -9.57 3.54
CA VAL A 252 -17.33 -8.11 3.47
C VAL A 252 -18.80 -7.77 3.29
N THR A 253 -19.30 -6.84 4.10
CA THR A 253 -20.61 -6.19 3.92
C THR A 253 -20.38 -4.78 3.42
N TYR A 254 -21.07 -4.41 2.35
CA TYR A 254 -20.93 -3.09 1.72
C TYR A 254 -22.27 -2.51 1.30
N SER A 255 -22.33 -1.20 1.05
CA SER A 255 -23.52 -0.51 0.52
C SER A 255 -23.10 0.54 -0.50
N TRP A 256 -24.01 0.91 -1.39
CA TRP A 256 -23.75 1.91 -2.43
C TRP A 256 -24.11 3.30 -1.95
N PHE A 257 -23.15 4.21 -2.02
CA PHE A 257 -23.32 5.62 -1.68
C PHE A 257 -23.21 6.47 -2.93
N ARG A 258 -24.01 7.55 -2.99
CA ARG A 258 -23.71 8.63 -3.92
C ARG A 258 -22.33 9.17 -3.56
N PHE A 259 -21.47 9.44 -4.52
CA PHE A 259 -20.05 9.70 -4.24
C PHE A 259 -19.85 10.82 -3.21
N VAL A 260 -20.58 11.93 -3.31
CA VAL A 260 -20.42 13.05 -2.37
C VAL A 260 -21.14 12.86 -1.03
N ASP A 261 -21.94 11.81 -0.89
CA ASP A 261 -22.66 11.46 0.34
C ASP A 261 -21.86 10.48 1.21
N GLN A 262 -20.67 10.03 0.75
CA GLN A 262 -19.78 9.19 1.55
C GLN A 262 -19.42 9.87 2.89
N PRO A 263 -19.26 9.11 3.99
CA PRO A 263 -18.95 9.66 5.31
C PRO A 263 -17.73 10.60 5.32
N SER A 264 -16.73 10.31 4.48
CA SER A 264 -15.50 11.09 4.34
C SER A 264 -15.73 12.57 4.01
N PHE A 265 -16.75 12.91 3.22
CA PHE A 265 -17.05 14.28 2.82
C PHE A 265 -17.84 15.05 3.89
N GLN A 266 -18.66 14.34 4.68
CA GLN A 266 -19.59 14.97 5.61
C GLN A 266 -18.91 15.64 6.81
N GLN A 267 -17.65 15.32 7.08
CA GLN A 267 -16.86 16.05 8.07
C GLN A 267 -16.50 17.49 7.63
N TYR A 268 -16.73 17.85 6.36
CA TYR A 268 -16.41 19.15 5.80
C TYR A 268 -17.68 19.93 5.46
N ALA A 269 -17.72 21.20 5.86
CA ALA A 269 -18.82 22.12 5.56
C ALA A 269 -18.77 22.62 4.10
N TRP A 270 -19.00 21.71 3.15
CA TRP A 270 -19.03 22.03 1.72
C TRP A 270 -20.39 22.61 1.31
N SER A 271 -20.37 23.64 0.47
CA SER A 271 -21.59 24.14 -0.16
C SER A 271 -22.23 23.04 -1.02
N GLN A 272 -23.54 23.16 -1.25
CA GLN A 272 -24.23 22.28 -2.18
C GLN A 272 -23.60 22.35 -3.58
N GLU A 273 -23.27 23.56 -4.04
CA GLU A 273 -22.61 23.76 -5.33
C GLU A 273 -21.27 23.01 -5.44
N LYS A 274 -20.41 23.06 -4.40
CA LYS A 274 -19.13 22.35 -4.39
C LYS A 274 -19.34 20.83 -4.46
N ARG A 275 -20.31 20.29 -3.72
CA ARG A 275 -20.67 18.87 -3.76
C ARG A 275 -21.18 18.46 -5.14
N GLU A 276 -22.13 19.20 -5.70
CA GLU A 276 -22.70 18.88 -7.01
C GLU A 276 -21.66 18.99 -8.14
N ARG A 277 -20.71 19.93 -8.05
CA ARG A 277 -19.57 20.01 -8.97
C ARG A 277 -18.66 18.78 -8.90
N LEU A 278 -18.31 18.30 -7.70
CA LEU A 278 -17.51 17.08 -7.56
C LEU A 278 -18.30 15.86 -8.05
N GLN A 279 -19.57 15.74 -7.67
CA GLN A 279 -20.43 14.65 -8.12
C GLN A 279 -20.48 14.60 -9.65
N SER A 280 -20.73 15.73 -10.32
CA SER A 280 -20.75 15.82 -11.79
C SER A 280 -19.43 15.39 -12.42
N LEU A 281 -18.28 15.74 -11.80
CA LEU A 281 -16.97 15.30 -12.27
C LEU A 281 -16.83 13.77 -12.16
N VAL A 282 -17.24 13.19 -11.04
CA VAL A 282 -17.18 11.74 -10.82
C VAL A 282 -18.08 10.99 -11.80
N GLU A 283 -19.27 11.51 -12.08
CA GLU A 283 -20.17 10.96 -13.08
C GLU A 283 -19.53 10.95 -14.47
N LYS A 284 -18.84 12.03 -14.85
CA LYS A 284 -18.05 12.08 -16.10
C LYS A 284 -16.94 11.02 -16.11
N ILE A 285 -16.22 10.84 -15.00
CA ILE A 285 -15.18 9.81 -14.87
C ILE A 285 -15.80 8.42 -15.03
N HIS A 286 -16.84 8.08 -14.27
CA HIS A 286 -17.47 6.76 -14.35
C HIS A 286 -18.02 6.45 -15.76
N ALA A 287 -18.53 7.45 -16.47
CA ALA A 287 -19.03 7.29 -17.83
C ALA A 287 -17.92 7.08 -18.87
N THR A 288 -16.71 7.58 -18.60
CA THR A 288 -15.67 7.68 -19.64
C THR A 288 -14.38 6.96 -19.30
N TRP A 289 -14.17 6.49 -18.08
CA TRP A 289 -12.94 5.83 -17.60
C TRP A 289 -13.26 4.40 -17.14
N PRO A 290 -13.29 3.41 -18.07
CA PRO A 290 -13.50 2.00 -17.76
C PRO A 290 -12.27 1.37 -17.12
N ILE A 291 -12.47 0.22 -16.49
CA ILE A 291 -11.43 -0.48 -15.73
C ILE A 291 -10.49 -1.34 -16.58
N ASP A 292 -10.69 -1.41 -17.89
CA ASP A 292 -9.99 -2.33 -18.80
C ASP A 292 -9.11 -1.63 -19.86
N ARG A 293 -9.07 -0.30 -19.87
CA ARG A 293 -8.16 0.47 -20.73
C ARG A 293 -6.79 0.68 -20.12
N ASN A 294 -5.82 1.10 -20.93
CA ASN A 294 -4.48 1.46 -20.47
C ASN A 294 -4.40 2.95 -20.12
N TYR A 295 -4.22 3.25 -18.83
CA TYR A 295 -3.93 4.61 -18.34
C TYR A 295 -2.43 4.89 -18.23
N MET A 296 -1.64 3.84 -18.02
CA MET A 296 -0.18 3.89 -17.90
C MET A 296 0.45 2.90 -18.89
N PRO A 297 1.71 3.10 -19.31
CA PRO A 297 2.42 2.11 -20.12
C PRO A 297 2.45 0.73 -19.43
N PRO A 298 2.44 -0.37 -20.21
CA PRO A 298 2.65 -1.70 -19.63
C PRO A 298 4.03 -1.82 -18.99
N PRO A 299 4.24 -2.78 -18.07
CA PRO A 299 5.56 -3.05 -17.52
C PRO A 299 6.54 -3.44 -18.62
N SER A 300 7.81 -3.05 -18.49
CA SER A 300 8.85 -3.37 -19.49
C SER A 300 9.18 -4.87 -19.54
N THR A 301 8.94 -5.58 -18.43
CA THR A 301 9.14 -7.02 -18.28
C THR A 301 8.12 -7.64 -17.35
N GLY A 302 7.80 -8.91 -17.58
CA GLY A 302 6.88 -9.69 -16.75
C GLY A 302 5.41 -9.42 -17.04
N ASP A 303 4.54 -10.14 -16.33
CA ASP A 303 3.10 -10.05 -16.47
C ASP A 303 2.47 -9.32 -15.27
N LEU A 304 1.34 -8.65 -15.51
CA LEU A 304 0.57 -8.03 -14.44
C LEU A 304 -0.11 -9.10 -13.57
N VAL A 305 -0.08 -8.88 -12.25
CA VAL A 305 -0.86 -9.67 -11.29
C VAL A 305 -2.36 -9.41 -11.43
N LYS A 306 -3.18 -10.32 -10.91
CA LYS A 306 -4.63 -10.16 -10.82
C LYS A 306 -5.03 -9.84 -9.38
N LEU A 307 -5.99 -8.94 -9.22
CA LEU A 307 -6.71 -8.79 -7.96
C LEU A 307 -7.73 -9.92 -7.83
N ASP A 308 -8.12 -10.23 -6.59
CA ASP A 308 -9.22 -11.15 -6.31
C ASP A 308 -10.49 -10.69 -7.04
N PRO A 309 -11.09 -11.53 -7.91
CA PRO A 309 -12.32 -11.18 -8.62
C PRO A 309 -13.47 -10.74 -7.70
N ALA A 310 -13.52 -11.23 -6.46
CA ALA A 310 -14.55 -10.87 -5.48
C ALA A 310 -14.49 -9.39 -5.03
N LEU A 311 -13.37 -8.70 -5.28
CA LEU A 311 -13.24 -7.25 -5.04
C LEU A 311 -13.99 -6.41 -6.09
N PHE A 312 -14.38 -6.99 -7.23
CA PHE A 312 -15.12 -6.30 -8.27
C PHE A 312 -16.62 -6.60 -8.15
N VAL A 313 -17.37 -5.60 -7.68
CA VAL A 313 -18.82 -5.70 -7.52
C VAL A 313 -19.53 -5.01 -8.69
N THR A 314 -20.61 -5.60 -9.16
CA THR A 314 -21.43 -5.02 -10.23
C THR A 314 -22.33 -3.93 -9.63
N PRO A 315 -22.31 -2.69 -10.17
CA PRO A 315 -23.27 -1.67 -9.78
C PRO A 315 -24.71 -2.13 -10.00
N PRO A 316 -25.61 -1.96 -9.02
CA PRO A 316 -27.04 -2.14 -9.22
C PRO A 316 -27.58 -1.18 -10.27
N HIS A 317 -28.67 -1.55 -10.92
CA HIS A 317 -29.31 -0.73 -11.95
C HIS A 317 -29.60 0.69 -11.46
N GLY A 318 -29.09 1.69 -12.18
CA GLY A 318 -29.23 3.12 -11.87
C GLY A 318 -28.13 3.67 -10.96
N LEU A 319 -27.17 2.85 -10.53
CA LEU A 319 -26.02 3.23 -9.69
C LEU A 319 -24.67 3.06 -10.40
N GLU A 320 -24.67 2.82 -11.72
CA GLU A 320 -23.45 2.63 -12.53
C GLU A 320 -22.55 3.88 -12.55
N ILE A 321 -23.18 5.06 -12.49
CA ILE A 321 -22.51 6.36 -12.66
C ILE A 321 -22.74 7.21 -11.40
N GLY A 322 -21.65 7.71 -10.81
CA GLY A 322 -21.72 8.62 -9.66
C GLY A 322 -21.93 7.95 -8.29
N PHE A 323 -21.98 6.62 -8.22
CA PHE A 323 -22.09 5.87 -6.97
C PHE A 323 -20.90 4.94 -6.77
N VAL A 324 -20.53 4.70 -5.52
CA VAL A 324 -19.43 3.81 -5.14
C VAL A 324 -19.83 2.85 -4.03
N PRO A 325 -19.31 1.61 -4.03
CA PRO A 325 -19.50 0.68 -2.94
C PRO A 325 -18.58 1.06 -1.76
N ILE A 326 -19.14 1.13 -0.56
CA ILE A 326 -18.42 1.38 0.69
C ILE A 326 -18.58 0.17 1.60
N VAL A 327 -17.46 -0.36 2.08
CA VAL A 327 -17.43 -1.40 3.10
C VAL A 327 -17.92 -0.82 4.42
N THR A 328 -18.94 -1.43 5.01
CA THR A 328 -19.49 -1.06 6.33
C THR A 328 -19.21 -2.12 7.39
N ARG A 329 -18.80 -3.33 6.98
CA ARG A 329 -18.39 -4.39 7.90
C ARG A 329 -17.46 -5.40 7.25
N GLN A 330 -16.48 -5.91 7.98
CA GLN A 330 -15.63 -7.02 7.56
C GLN A 330 -15.46 -8.00 8.72
N GLU A 331 -15.68 -9.28 8.46
CA GLU A 331 -15.53 -10.36 9.45
C GLU A 331 -14.99 -11.63 8.80
N VAL A 332 -14.72 -12.66 9.60
CA VAL A 332 -14.43 -14.01 9.09
C VAL A 332 -15.68 -14.56 8.40
N ALA A 333 -15.52 -15.12 7.20
CA ALA A 333 -16.62 -15.80 6.55
C ALA A 333 -17.06 -17.02 7.39
N PRO A 334 -18.37 -17.32 7.47
CA PRO A 334 -18.83 -18.55 8.08
C PRO A 334 -18.10 -19.73 7.42
N ALA A 335 -17.59 -20.68 8.21
CA ALA A 335 -17.01 -21.88 7.67
C ALA A 335 -18.00 -22.51 6.68
N SER A 336 -17.59 -22.66 5.42
CA SER A 336 -18.41 -23.39 4.47
C SER A 336 -18.60 -24.79 5.03
N ARG A 337 -19.86 -25.19 5.29
CA ARG A 337 -20.18 -26.59 5.54
C ARG A 337 -19.81 -27.32 4.24
N ARG A 338 -18.65 -27.95 4.23
CA ARG A 338 -18.29 -28.92 3.19
C ARG A 338 -19.14 -30.16 3.34
#